data_AF-A0AA37LM45-F1
#
_entry.id   AF-A0AA37LM45-F1
#
_cell.length_a   1.000
_cell.length_b   1.000
_cell.length_c   1.000
_cell.angle_alpha   90.00
_cell.angle_beta   90.00
_cell.angle_gamma   90.00
#
_symmetry.space_group_name_H-M   'P 1'
#
loop_
_entity.id
_entity.type
_entity.pdbx_description
1 polymer ?
#
loop_
_entity_poly.entity_id
_entity_poly.type
_entity_poly.pdbx_seq_one_letter_code
_entity_poly.pdbx_strand_id
1 'polypeptide(L)'
;MIVVDAKSASPQLPGVTYYGIEATHSGMCKFDSTSAPGYRNVSTAIRNWAEEAPPVIRTRWEIETDDRRARAQSEAAERTRNYRSATSTSSLDFRNVQTTQVSSPTGTTGAVCYPPSDPVRQLSTPRPLFVHPDRFRPNSFFKGREEELRSLHRLLTDSKRRSEGTSAVLVQGIPGAGKTHLARQYVFNHKDDYPGGIYWIRSTTLQDMEDGFWRIAKTEAIRSMAAQEEKKDLLNPQKMVEIVRTWFNESENWLLVFDGIRFGDDAVLDFIPDRPNSSLIYTSTERAEPGAYRLDNPSVMKLGLLPVQDAQELLLEEMGKNQPYTTDDLRRAQDLVQLMGRLPLMIHAAALQMNATREPLAKYLKSFRDTPRPTKQFETNSKNEATSPH
;
A
#
# COMPACT_ATOMS: atom_id res chain seq x y z
N MET A 1 35.03 -17.07 35.80
CA MET A 1 34.52 -16.51 34.53
C MET A 1 33.28 -17.32 34.18
N ILE A 2 32.09 -16.71 34.12
CA ILE A 2 30.84 -17.44 33.86
C ILE A 2 30.68 -17.55 32.35
N VAL A 3 30.85 -18.76 31.81
CA VAL A 3 30.57 -19.05 30.39
C VAL A 3 29.07 -19.29 30.26
N VAL A 4 28.41 -18.46 29.45
CA VAL A 4 26.96 -18.58 29.19
C VAL A 4 26.78 -19.54 28.00
N ASP A 5 26.11 -20.66 28.22
CA ASP A 5 25.88 -21.69 27.20
C ASP A 5 25.05 -21.12 26.04
N ALA A 6 25.40 -21.45 24.79
CA ALA A 6 24.76 -20.93 23.58
C ALA A 6 23.24 -21.23 23.54
N LYS A 7 22.78 -22.25 24.26
CA LYS A 7 21.37 -22.62 24.41
C LYS A 7 20.55 -21.64 25.26
N SER A 8 21.21 -20.80 26.05
CA SER A 8 20.54 -19.95 27.06
C SER A 8 20.24 -18.52 26.62
N ALA A 9 20.66 -18.11 25.41
CA ALA A 9 20.62 -16.71 24.98
C ALA A 9 19.67 -16.36 23.82
N SER A 10 19.02 -17.32 23.14
CA SER A 10 18.13 -17.01 21.99
C SER A 10 17.28 -18.23 21.54
N PRO A 11 16.02 -18.05 21.05
CA PRO A 11 15.23 -19.12 20.44
C PRO A 11 15.87 -19.65 19.14
N GLN A 12 15.90 -20.97 18.99
CA GLN A 12 16.55 -21.67 17.88
C GLN A 12 15.77 -21.53 16.56
N LEU A 13 16.05 -20.47 15.79
CA LEU A 13 15.52 -20.23 14.45
C LEU A 13 16.21 -21.11 13.38
N PRO A 14 15.46 -21.67 12.40
CA PRO A 14 16.04 -22.45 11.30
C PRO A 14 16.99 -21.62 10.44
N GLY A 15 18.15 -22.17 10.11
CA GLY A 15 19.15 -21.49 9.26
C GLY A 15 20.02 -20.47 9.98
N VAL A 16 19.94 -20.37 11.30
CA VAL A 16 20.77 -19.47 12.12
C VAL A 16 21.86 -20.27 12.83
N THR A 17 23.11 -19.81 12.72
CA THR A 17 24.26 -20.41 13.42
C THR A 17 24.46 -19.73 14.78
N TYR A 18 24.51 -20.53 15.85
CA TYR A 18 24.67 -20.04 17.23
C TYR A 18 26.11 -20.16 17.69
N TYR A 19 26.61 -19.13 18.36
CA TYR A 19 27.94 -19.11 18.96
C TYR A 19 27.86 -18.70 20.42
N GLY A 20 28.58 -19.42 21.29
CA GLY A 20 28.84 -18.95 22.66
C GLY A 20 29.92 -17.88 22.64
N ILE A 21 29.70 -16.77 23.35
CA ILE A 21 30.68 -15.69 23.50
C ILE A 21 31.04 -15.58 24.99
N GLU A 22 32.33 -15.62 25.31
CA GLU A 22 32.84 -15.49 26.68
C GLU A 22 32.85 -14.02 27.15
N ALA A 23 31.67 -13.40 27.23
CA ALA A 23 31.51 -12.03 27.70
C ALA A 23 30.25 -11.86 28.55
N THR A 24 30.29 -10.95 29.53
CA THR A 24 29.08 -10.49 30.24
C THR A 24 28.22 -9.63 29.29
N HIS A 25 26.92 -9.47 29.57
CA HIS A 25 26.00 -8.71 28.69
C HIS A 25 26.48 -7.29 28.35
N SER A 26 27.29 -6.64 29.20
CA SER A 26 27.91 -5.33 28.95
C SER A 26 29.12 -5.37 28.00
N GLY A 27 29.77 -6.54 27.84
CA GLY A 27 30.90 -6.77 26.94
C GLY A 27 30.53 -7.48 25.62
N MET A 28 29.29 -7.96 25.47
CA MET A 28 28.87 -8.76 24.31
C MET A 28 28.96 -8.03 22.96
N CYS A 29 28.87 -6.69 22.95
CA CYS A 29 28.97 -5.87 21.74
C CYS A 29 30.34 -5.18 21.58
N LYS A 30 31.33 -5.50 22.41
CA LYS A 30 32.67 -4.92 22.37
C LYS A 30 33.69 -6.05 22.49
N PHE A 31 34.46 -6.27 21.42
CA PHE A 31 35.53 -7.25 21.44
C PHE A 31 36.84 -6.55 21.82
N ASP A 32 37.57 -7.14 22.76
CA ASP A 32 38.82 -6.55 23.28
C ASP A 32 39.93 -6.46 22.21
N SER A 33 39.87 -7.32 21.19
CA SER A 33 40.76 -7.25 20.02
C SER A 33 40.20 -8.03 18.83
N THR A 34 40.79 -7.83 17.64
CA THR A 34 40.50 -8.62 16.43
C THR A 34 40.94 -10.09 16.54
N SER A 35 41.75 -10.41 17.54
CA SER A 35 42.18 -11.78 17.84
C SER A 35 41.26 -12.51 18.82
N ALA A 36 40.30 -11.79 19.44
CA ALA A 36 39.40 -12.36 20.42
C ALA A 36 38.52 -13.48 19.78
N PRO A 37 38.29 -14.61 20.48
CA PRO A 37 37.51 -15.73 19.94
C PRO A 37 36.12 -15.33 19.44
N GLY A 38 35.40 -14.49 20.18
CA GLY A 38 34.08 -13.98 19.78
C GLY A 38 34.12 -13.12 18.50
N TYR A 39 35.15 -12.26 18.36
CA TYR A 39 35.34 -11.44 17.17
C TYR A 39 35.62 -12.31 15.94
N ARG A 40 36.49 -13.32 16.09
CA ARG A 40 36.84 -14.23 14.99
C ARG A 40 35.62 -15.02 14.52
N ASN A 41 34.77 -15.49 15.44
CA ASN A 41 33.57 -16.24 15.09
C ASN A 41 32.56 -15.37 14.32
N VAL A 42 32.26 -14.16 14.82
CA VAL A 42 31.30 -13.24 14.18
C VAL A 42 31.84 -12.72 12.84
N SER A 43 33.10 -12.30 12.79
CA SER A 43 33.70 -11.78 11.55
C SER A 43 33.83 -12.85 10.46
N THR A 44 34.12 -14.10 10.83
CA THR A 44 34.14 -15.23 9.89
C THR A 44 32.75 -15.54 9.36
N ALA A 45 31.74 -15.60 10.23
CA ALA A 45 30.36 -15.87 9.81
C ALA A 45 29.83 -14.79 8.86
N ILE A 46 30.05 -13.51 9.16
CA ILE A 46 29.64 -12.40 8.30
C ILE A 46 30.37 -12.46 6.95
N ARG A 47 31.67 -12.77 6.94
CA ARG A 47 32.44 -12.90 5.69
C ARG A 47 31.92 -14.05 4.83
N ASN A 48 31.69 -15.22 5.43
CA ASN A 48 31.14 -16.37 4.72
C ASN A 48 29.74 -16.06 4.16
N TRP A 49 28.86 -15.40 4.93
CA TRP A 49 27.55 -14.99 4.42
C TRP A 49 27.64 -13.97 3.29
N ALA A 50 28.56 -13.02 3.37
CA ALA A 50 28.77 -12.05 2.31
C ALA A 50 29.30 -12.72 1.01
N GLU A 51 30.12 -13.76 1.14
CA GLU A 51 30.64 -14.55 0.01
C GLU A 51 29.56 -15.48 -0.59
N GLU A 52 28.69 -16.06 0.24
CA GLU A 52 27.63 -16.98 -0.20
C GLU A 52 26.36 -16.27 -0.69
N ALA A 53 26.14 -15.01 -0.31
CA ALA A 53 24.93 -14.27 -0.64
C ALA A 53 24.71 -14.04 -2.15
N PRO A 54 25.71 -13.68 -2.98
CA PRO A 54 25.49 -13.36 -4.39
C PRO A 54 24.81 -14.47 -5.22
N PRO A 55 25.23 -15.75 -5.18
CA PRO A 55 24.53 -16.80 -5.92
C PRO A 55 23.13 -17.07 -5.37
N VAL A 56 22.94 -17.06 -4.04
CA VAL A 56 21.62 -17.29 -3.41
C VAL A 56 20.62 -16.19 -3.77
N ILE A 57 21.08 -14.93 -3.73
CA ILE A 57 20.27 -13.78 -4.14
C ILE A 57 19.93 -13.91 -5.62
N ARG A 58 20.94 -14.14 -6.49
CA ARG A 58 20.71 -14.29 -7.93
C ARG A 58 19.66 -15.35 -8.25
N THR A 59 19.77 -16.55 -7.68
CA THR A 59 18.80 -17.64 -7.88
C THR A 59 17.40 -17.23 -7.41
N ARG A 60 17.25 -16.53 -6.29
CA ARG A 60 15.93 -16.04 -5.84
C ARG A 60 15.32 -15.00 -6.78
N TRP A 61 16.13 -14.10 -7.32
CA TRP A 61 15.69 -13.12 -8.31
C TRP A 61 15.33 -13.78 -9.65
N GLU A 62 16.08 -14.80 -10.08
CA GLU A 62 15.76 -15.62 -11.26
C GLU A 62 14.42 -16.35 -11.09
N ILE A 63 14.23 -17.04 -9.95
CA ILE A 63 12.96 -17.70 -9.62
C ILE A 63 11.79 -16.72 -9.64
N GLU A 64 11.91 -15.56 -8.97
CA GLU A 64 10.86 -14.55 -8.94
C GLU A 64 10.57 -13.97 -10.34
N THR A 65 11.60 -13.82 -11.18
CA THR A 65 11.45 -13.32 -12.56
C THR A 65 10.76 -14.36 -13.45
N ASP A 66 11.10 -15.63 -13.30
CA ASP A 66 10.48 -16.73 -14.04
C ASP A 66 9.04 -16.95 -13.58
N ASP A 67 8.74 -16.86 -12.28
CA ASP A 67 7.38 -16.88 -11.74
C ASP A 67 6.53 -15.75 -12.33
N ARG A 68 7.11 -14.53 -12.41
CA ARG A 68 6.44 -13.37 -13.01
C ARG A 68 6.18 -13.57 -14.50
N ARG A 69 7.15 -14.13 -15.24
CA ARG A 69 7.01 -14.45 -16.67
C ARG A 69 5.97 -15.54 -16.90
N ALA A 70 6.00 -16.61 -16.12
CA ALA A 70 5.05 -17.71 -16.20
C ALA A 70 3.61 -17.22 -15.95
N ARG A 71 3.40 -16.38 -14.92
CA ARG A 71 2.09 -15.78 -14.64
C ARG A 71 1.63 -14.85 -15.76
N ALA A 72 2.50 -13.99 -16.29
CA ALA A 72 2.17 -13.12 -17.41
C ALA A 72 1.81 -13.91 -18.68
N GLN A 73 2.50 -15.03 -18.93
CA GLN A 73 2.21 -15.93 -20.04
C GLN A 73 0.88 -16.69 -19.83
N SER A 74 0.59 -17.17 -18.62
CA SER A 74 -0.71 -17.79 -18.30
C SER A 74 -1.86 -16.80 -18.44
N GLU A 75 -1.72 -15.57 -17.95
CA GLU A 75 -2.74 -14.52 -18.11
C GLU A 75 -2.95 -14.13 -19.59
N ALA A 76 -1.87 -14.03 -20.37
CA ALA A 76 -1.96 -13.78 -21.81
C ALA A 76 -2.63 -14.95 -22.54
N ALA A 77 -2.33 -16.19 -22.14
CA ALA A 77 -2.97 -17.39 -22.68
C ALA A 77 -4.46 -17.47 -22.32
N GLU A 78 -4.86 -17.10 -21.10
CA GLU A 78 -6.28 -17.01 -20.71
C GLU A 78 -7.03 -15.93 -21.49
N ARG A 79 -6.44 -14.74 -21.66
CA ARG A 79 -7.01 -13.66 -22.49
C ARG A 79 -7.15 -14.07 -23.95
N THR A 80 -6.19 -14.84 -24.48
CA THR A 80 -6.22 -15.35 -25.86
C THR A 80 -7.21 -16.52 -26.02
N ARG A 81 -7.45 -17.31 -24.95
CA ARG A 81 -8.45 -18.40 -24.92
C ARG A 81 -9.87 -17.89 -25.02
N ASN A 82 -10.17 -16.74 -24.41
CA ASN A 82 -11.45 -16.05 -24.57
C ASN A 82 -11.66 -15.50 -25.98
N TYR A 83 -10.59 -15.18 -26.71
CA TYR A 83 -10.67 -14.73 -28.10
C TYR A 83 -10.93 -15.90 -29.08
N ARG A 84 -10.31 -17.07 -28.83
CA ARG A 84 -10.55 -18.29 -29.64
C ARG A 84 -11.93 -18.90 -29.45
N SER A 85 -12.58 -18.71 -28.29
CA SER A 85 -13.96 -19.18 -28.08
C SER A 85 -15.02 -18.31 -28.77
N ALA A 86 -14.67 -17.07 -29.15
CA ALA A 86 -15.58 -16.14 -29.81
C ALA A 86 -15.44 -16.12 -31.35
N THR A 87 -14.54 -16.93 -31.94
CA THR A 87 -14.41 -17.07 -33.40
C THR A 87 -14.83 -18.43 -33.96
N SER A 88 -15.33 -19.34 -33.13
CA SER A 88 -15.95 -20.58 -33.60
C SER A 88 -17.46 -20.41 -33.82
N THR A 89 -17.83 -19.66 -34.86
CA THR A 89 -19.11 -19.80 -35.58
C THR A 89 -19.05 -19.05 -36.92
N SER A 90 -18.33 -19.60 -37.89
CA SER A 90 -18.82 -19.85 -39.25
C SER A 90 -17.64 -20.08 -40.19
N SER A 91 -17.46 -21.32 -40.66
CA SER A 91 -16.98 -21.56 -42.02
C SER A 91 -17.30 -22.99 -42.43
N LEU A 92 -18.37 -23.09 -43.21
CA LEU A 92 -18.48 -23.91 -44.43
C LEU A 92 -18.37 -25.43 -44.29
N ASP A 93 -19.53 -26.08 -44.15
CA ASP A 93 -19.77 -27.34 -44.86
C ASP A 93 -20.55 -27.05 -46.15
N PHE A 94 -19.90 -27.36 -47.27
CA PHE A 94 -20.49 -27.40 -48.60
C PHE A 94 -21.44 -28.60 -48.71
N ARG A 95 -22.70 -28.38 -49.09
CA ARG A 95 -23.38 -29.28 -50.02
C ARG A 95 -24.58 -28.64 -50.72
N ASN A 96 -24.53 -28.77 -52.05
CA ASN A 96 -25.53 -28.44 -53.06
C ASN A 96 -26.96 -28.88 -52.71
N VAL A 97 -27.97 -28.13 -53.18
CA VAL A 97 -28.95 -28.55 -54.23
C VAL A 97 -29.96 -27.40 -54.46
N GLN A 98 -29.88 -26.79 -55.65
CA GLN A 98 -30.96 -26.52 -56.61
C GLN A 98 -32.42 -26.30 -56.10
N THR A 99 -33.02 -25.14 -56.43
CA THR A 99 -34.13 -25.01 -57.42
C THR A 99 -35.06 -23.80 -57.17
N THR A 100 -35.28 -23.06 -58.25
CA THR A 100 -36.24 -21.99 -58.64
C THR A 100 -37.57 -21.81 -57.91
N GLN A 101 -38.05 -20.55 -57.87
CA GLN A 101 -39.29 -19.98 -58.49
C GLN A 101 -39.56 -18.58 -57.86
N VAL A 102 -39.36 -17.43 -58.51
CA VAL A 102 -40.17 -16.71 -59.52
C VAL A 102 -41.68 -16.72 -59.27
N SER A 103 -42.24 -15.60 -58.80
CA SER A 103 -43.43 -14.91 -59.37
C SER A 103 -43.74 -13.59 -58.62
N SER A 104 -43.76 -12.48 -59.38
CA SER A 104 -44.27 -11.12 -59.07
C SER A 104 -45.82 -11.09 -59.28
N PRO A 105 -46.58 -9.95 -59.36
CA PRO A 105 -46.23 -8.51 -59.32
C PRO A 105 -47.24 -7.51 -58.66
N THR A 106 -46.84 -6.21 -58.63
CA THR A 106 -47.63 -4.92 -58.72
C THR A 106 -48.74 -4.59 -57.69
N GLY A 107 -48.86 -3.39 -57.12
CA GLY A 107 -48.15 -2.11 -57.30
C GLY A 107 -48.73 -0.96 -56.44
N THR A 108 -48.03 0.21 -56.49
CA THR A 108 -48.55 1.59 -56.40
C THR A 108 -49.09 2.09 -55.04
N THR A 109 -48.37 2.85 -54.21
CA THR A 109 -48.07 4.31 -54.26
C THR A 109 -47.24 4.61 -52.99
N GLY A 110 -46.07 5.26 -53.01
CA GLY A 110 -45.89 6.70 -53.15
C GLY A 110 -45.57 7.37 -51.80
N ALA A 111 -44.28 7.52 -51.44
CA ALA A 111 -43.68 8.71 -50.79
C ALA A 111 -42.27 8.41 -50.18
N VAL A 112 -41.34 9.22 -50.66
CA VAL A 112 -39.92 9.42 -50.31
C VAL A 112 -39.65 9.64 -48.81
N CYS A 113 -38.63 8.95 -48.24
CA CYS A 113 -37.47 9.58 -47.56
C CYS A 113 -36.50 8.50 -47.01
N TYR A 114 -35.25 8.49 -47.49
CA TYR A 114 -34.12 7.88 -46.77
C TYR A 114 -33.66 8.83 -45.66
N PRO A 115 -33.12 8.29 -44.55
CA PRO A 115 -31.73 8.64 -44.29
C PRO A 115 -30.85 7.42 -43.93
N PRO A 116 -29.54 7.49 -44.24
CA PRO A 116 -28.53 6.57 -43.73
C PRO A 116 -28.01 7.09 -42.39
N SER A 117 -27.72 6.20 -41.44
CA SER A 117 -26.70 6.48 -40.42
C SER A 117 -26.37 5.21 -39.65
N ASP A 118 -25.18 4.70 -39.92
CA ASP A 118 -24.43 3.82 -39.05
C ASP A 118 -24.47 4.31 -37.59
N PRO A 119 -24.51 3.41 -36.59
CA PRO A 119 -24.40 3.82 -35.21
C PRO A 119 -23.01 4.41 -34.99
N VAL A 120 -23.00 5.72 -34.72
CA VAL A 120 -21.86 6.49 -34.19
C VAL A 120 -21.22 5.68 -33.06
N ARG A 121 -19.93 5.34 -33.25
CA ARG A 121 -19.05 4.83 -32.21
C ARG A 121 -19.09 5.85 -31.07
N GLN A 122 -19.85 5.57 -30.02
CA GLN A 122 -19.83 6.36 -28.79
C GLN A 122 -18.38 6.40 -28.31
N LEU A 123 -17.77 7.58 -28.40
CA LEU A 123 -16.50 7.88 -27.76
C LEU A 123 -16.73 7.70 -26.26
N SER A 124 -16.30 6.57 -25.72
CA SER A 124 -16.25 6.32 -24.29
C SER A 124 -15.55 7.51 -23.64
N THR A 125 -16.20 8.22 -22.73
CA THR A 125 -15.50 9.20 -21.90
C THR A 125 -14.33 8.47 -21.21
N PRO A 126 -13.11 9.02 -21.23
CA PRO A 126 -11.99 8.37 -20.57
C PRO A 126 -12.34 8.19 -19.09
N ARG A 127 -12.28 6.96 -18.58
CA ARG A 127 -12.45 6.71 -17.15
C ARG A 127 -11.33 7.45 -16.40
N PRO A 128 -11.61 8.07 -15.24
CA PRO A 128 -10.57 8.66 -14.41
C PRO A 128 -9.46 7.65 -14.15
N LEU A 129 -8.21 8.10 -14.27
CA LEU A 129 -7.06 7.23 -14.08
C LEU A 129 -6.97 6.79 -12.62
N PHE A 130 -6.58 5.54 -12.41
CA PHE A 130 -6.33 5.01 -11.07
C PHE A 130 -4.99 4.29 -11.07
N VAL A 131 -3.95 5.01 -10.65
CA VAL A 131 -2.57 4.53 -10.65
C VAL A 131 -2.17 4.20 -9.22
N HIS A 132 -1.85 2.95 -8.96
CA HIS A 132 -1.50 2.47 -7.61
C HIS A 132 -0.47 1.33 -7.69
N PRO A 133 0.18 0.96 -6.56
CA PRO A 133 1.05 -0.22 -6.51
C PRO A 133 0.30 -1.53 -6.84
N ASP A 134 1.03 -2.57 -7.21
CA ASP A 134 0.43 -3.90 -7.44
C ASP A 134 -0.28 -4.42 -6.17
N ARG A 135 -1.39 -5.14 -6.36
CA ARG A 135 -2.23 -5.69 -5.28
C ARG A 135 -2.87 -4.64 -4.36
N PHE A 136 -3.30 -3.51 -4.91
CA PHE A 136 -4.11 -2.52 -4.20
C PHE A 136 -5.59 -2.95 -4.16
N ARG A 137 -6.09 -3.29 -2.97
CA ARG A 137 -7.48 -3.73 -2.75
C ARG A 137 -8.13 -2.96 -1.60
N PRO A 138 -9.47 -2.89 -1.56
CA PRO A 138 -10.18 -2.36 -0.40
C PRO A 138 -9.75 -3.06 0.89
N ASN A 139 -9.83 -2.36 2.02
CA ASN A 139 -9.58 -2.97 3.32
C ASN A 139 -10.66 -4.01 3.61
N SER A 140 -10.27 -5.24 3.95
CA SER A 140 -11.22 -6.30 4.32
C SER A 140 -11.86 -6.04 5.68
N PHE A 141 -11.07 -5.51 6.61
CA PHE A 141 -11.51 -5.11 7.94
C PHE A 141 -11.08 -3.66 8.19
N PHE A 142 -12.02 -2.83 8.62
CA PHE A 142 -11.80 -1.42 8.91
C PHE A 142 -12.80 -0.97 9.98
N LYS A 143 -12.30 -0.46 11.12
CA LYS A 143 -13.09 -0.15 12.31
C LYS A 143 -12.60 1.11 13.00
N GLY A 144 -13.51 1.86 13.62
CA GLY A 144 -13.22 2.92 14.58
C GLY A 144 -12.50 4.13 14.01
N ARG A 145 -12.76 4.46 12.75
CA ARG A 145 -12.06 5.52 11.99
C ARG A 145 -13.01 6.41 11.16
N GLU A 146 -14.30 6.35 11.45
CA GLU A 146 -15.35 7.03 10.71
C GLU A 146 -15.26 8.56 10.88
N GLU A 147 -14.88 9.02 12.07
CA GLU A 147 -14.65 10.45 12.37
C GLU A 147 -13.41 10.96 11.63
N GLU A 148 -12.33 10.19 11.63
CA GLU A 148 -11.10 10.54 10.92
C GLU A 148 -11.33 10.57 9.40
N LEU A 149 -12.09 9.64 8.84
CA LEU A 149 -12.47 9.67 7.42
C LEU A 149 -13.29 10.91 7.08
N ARG A 150 -14.31 11.23 7.88
CA ARG A 150 -15.14 12.44 7.66
C ARG A 150 -14.32 13.72 7.78
N SER A 151 -13.40 13.76 8.75
CA SER A 151 -12.50 14.89 8.92
C SER A 151 -11.51 15.02 7.76
N LEU A 152 -10.98 13.89 7.27
CA LEU A 152 -10.07 13.86 6.13
C LEU A 152 -10.79 14.36 4.88
N HIS A 153 -12.00 13.88 4.63
CA HIS A 153 -12.83 14.36 3.52
C HIS A 153 -13.05 15.87 3.60
N ARG A 154 -13.52 16.38 4.74
CA ARG A 154 -13.78 17.81 4.94
C ARG A 154 -12.54 18.67 4.69
N LEU A 155 -11.38 18.24 5.18
CA LEU A 155 -10.14 18.98 5.00
C LEU A 155 -9.70 19.01 3.54
N LEU A 156 -9.84 17.90 2.81
CA LEU A 156 -9.46 17.79 1.40
C LEU A 156 -10.45 18.49 0.46
N THR A 157 -11.73 18.58 0.84
CA THR A 157 -12.79 19.22 0.05
C THR A 157 -13.11 20.66 0.45
N ASP A 158 -12.37 21.24 1.40
CA ASP A 158 -12.54 22.64 1.80
C ASP A 158 -12.36 23.60 0.61
N SER A 159 -13.41 24.36 0.30
CA SER A 159 -13.48 25.19 -0.91
C SER A 159 -12.45 26.31 -0.92
N LYS A 160 -12.19 26.91 0.25
CA LYS A 160 -11.21 27.98 0.38
C LYS A 160 -9.81 27.44 0.09
N ARG A 161 -9.42 26.36 0.77
CA ARG A 161 -8.11 25.73 0.59
C ARG A 161 -7.89 25.27 -0.85
N ARG A 162 -8.91 24.67 -1.46
CA ARG A 162 -8.87 24.23 -2.87
C ARG A 162 -8.80 25.38 -3.87
N SER A 163 -9.30 26.57 -3.53
CA SER A 163 -9.21 27.74 -4.40
C SER A 163 -7.84 28.43 -4.36
N GLU A 164 -7.08 28.26 -3.27
CA GLU A 164 -5.78 28.91 -3.04
C GLU A 164 -4.60 28.07 -3.55
N GLY A 165 -4.79 26.77 -3.79
CA GLY A 165 -3.77 25.82 -4.23
C GLY A 165 -4.22 24.38 -4.02
N THR A 166 -3.28 23.45 -3.90
CA THR A 166 -3.63 22.06 -3.56
C THR A 166 -4.04 21.90 -2.09
N SER A 167 -5.18 21.24 -1.87
CA SER A 167 -5.62 20.94 -0.50
C SER A 167 -4.89 19.72 0.05
N ALA A 168 -3.89 19.97 0.89
CA ALA A 168 -3.03 18.92 1.44
C ALA A 168 -3.40 18.50 2.88
N VAL A 169 -3.37 17.21 3.18
CA VAL A 169 -3.50 16.66 4.54
C VAL A 169 -2.36 15.72 4.87
N LEU A 170 -1.71 15.96 6.01
CA LEU A 170 -0.67 15.08 6.56
C LEU A 170 -1.28 14.22 7.67
N VAL A 171 -1.44 12.94 7.39
CA VAL A 171 -1.86 11.91 8.35
C VAL A 171 -0.63 11.38 9.07
N GLN A 172 -0.43 11.81 10.32
CA GLN A 172 0.70 11.39 11.16
C GLN A 172 0.25 10.53 12.34
N GLY A 173 1.14 9.68 12.84
CA GLY A 173 0.85 8.81 13.99
C GLY A 173 1.84 7.66 14.09
N ILE A 174 1.84 6.95 15.22
CA ILE A 174 2.83 5.90 15.47
C ILE A 174 2.79 4.75 14.43
N PRO A 175 3.88 4.00 14.26
CA PRO A 175 3.88 2.78 13.44
C PRO A 175 2.73 1.84 13.82
N GLY A 176 2.08 1.25 12.82
CA GLY A 176 0.97 0.32 13.04
C GLY A 176 -0.40 0.95 13.38
N ALA A 177 -0.50 2.28 13.53
CA ALA A 177 -1.76 2.97 13.86
C ALA A 177 -2.84 2.95 12.76
N GLY A 178 -2.48 2.53 11.53
CA GLY A 178 -3.42 2.37 10.41
C GLY A 178 -3.47 3.52 9.41
N LYS A 179 -2.49 4.43 9.37
CA LYS A 179 -2.48 5.61 8.46
C LYS A 179 -2.67 5.24 6.97
N THR A 180 -1.87 4.31 6.48
CA THR A 180 -1.97 3.75 5.11
C THR A 180 -3.34 3.12 4.85
N HIS A 181 -3.94 2.49 5.86
CA HIS A 181 -5.29 1.90 5.73
C HIS A 181 -6.38 2.98 5.72
N LEU A 182 -6.24 4.05 6.51
CA LEU A 182 -7.14 5.21 6.49
C LEU A 182 -7.14 5.89 5.12
N ALA A 183 -5.96 6.21 4.59
CA ALA A 183 -5.83 6.82 3.26
C ALA A 183 -6.38 5.91 2.15
N ARG A 184 -6.13 4.60 2.23
CA ARG A 184 -6.69 3.62 1.29
C ARG A 184 -8.21 3.55 1.38
N GLN A 185 -8.78 3.55 2.59
CA GLN A 185 -10.23 3.55 2.77
C GLN A 185 -10.85 4.79 2.15
N TYR A 186 -10.23 5.96 2.37
CA TYR A 186 -10.66 7.22 1.77
C TYR A 186 -10.67 7.14 0.24
N VAL A 187 -9.58 6.67 -0.37
CA VAL A 187 -9.47 6.51 -1.83
C VAL A 187 -10.60 5.65 -2.39
N PHE A 188 -10.91 4.50 -1.78
CA PHE A 188 -11.99 3.64 -2.26
C PHE A 188 -13.39 4.23 -2.05
N ASN A 189 -13.60 4.97 -0.96
CA ASN A 189 -14.87 5.62 -0.67
C ASN A 189 -15.15 6.83 -1.58
N HIS A 190 -14.10 7.52 -2.04
CA HIS A 190 -14.19 8.81 -2.74
C HIS A 190 -13.60 8.77 -4.15
N LYS A 191 -13.43 7.58 -4.74
CA LYS A 191 -12.80 7.43 -6.07
C LYS A 191 -13.48 8.26 -7.16
N ASP A 192 -14.81 8.41 -7.04
CA ASP A 192 -15.65 9.08 -8.03
C ASP A 192 -15.68 10.61 -7.82
N ASP A 193 -15.13 11.12 -6.70
CA ASP A 193 -15.02 12.55 -6.40
C ASP A 193 -13.81 13.21 -7.11
N TYR A 194 -12.94 12.41 -7.73
CA TYR A 194 -11.69 12.84 -8.36
C TYR A 194 -11.66 12.49 -9.86
N PRO A 195 -12.36 13.26 -10.72
CA PRO A 195 -12.40 13.00 -12.16
C PRO A 195 -11.03 13.15 -12.85
N GLY A 196 -10.09 13.89 -12.26
CA GLY A 196 -8.68 13.97 -12.71
C GLY A 196 -7.86 12.72 -12.40
N GLY A 197 -8.44 11.77 -11.65
CA GLY A 197 -7.84 10.50 -11.29
C GLY A 197 -7.18 10.49 -9.92
N ILE A 198 -6.80 9.29 -9.50
CA ILE A 198 -6.15 9.02 -8.22
C ILE A 198 -4.81 8.34 -8.46
N TYR A 199 -3.79 8.86 -7.78
CA TYR A 199 -2.40 8.44 -7.93
C TYR A 199 -1.83 8.11 -6.56
N TRP A 200 -1.39 6.87 -6.37
CA TRP A 200 -0.78 6.41 -5.12
C TRP A 200 0.67 6.07 -5.36
N ILE A 201 1.55 6.74 -4.61
CA ILE A 201 2.98 6.52 -4.60
C ILE A 201 3.45 6.14 -3.20
N ARG A 202 4.38 5.19 -3.14
CA ARG A 202 5.13 4.94 -1.91
C ARG A 202 6.21 6.01 -1.83
N SER A 203 6.48 6.50 -0.63
CA SER A 203 7.37 7.66 -0.44
C SER A 203 8.35 7.44 0.70
N THR A 204 8.76 6.19 0.92
CA THR A 204 9.73 5.83 1.96
C THR A 204 11.17 6.12 1.58
N THR A 205 11.45 6.24 0.28
CA THR A 205 12.75 6.55 -0.33
C THR A 205 12.55 7.38 -1.60
N LEU A 206 13.60 8.07 -2.06
CA LEU A 206 13.62 8.74 -3.36
C LEU A 206 13.25 7.79 -4.51
N GLN A 207 13.83 6.59 -4.52
CA GLN A 207 13.57 5.57 -5.53
C GLN A 207 12.08 5.17 -5.57
N ASP A 208 11.41 5.06 -4.42
CA ASP A 208 9.97 4.76 -4.40
C ASP A 208 9.14 5.84 -5.10
N MET A 209 9.53 7.11 -4.94
CA MET A 209 8.86 8.25 -5.57
C MET A 209 9.14 8.29 -7.07
N GLU A 210 10.40 8.08 -7.49
CA GLU A 210 10.79 7.96 -8.90
C GLU A 210 10.04 6.82 -9.61
N ASP A 211 9.97 5.63 -9.00
CA ASP A 211 9.22 4.48 -9.53
C ASP A 211 7.71 4.78 -9.62
N GLY A 212 7.18 5.50 -8.63
CA GLY A 212 5.80 5.98 -8.61
C GLY A 212 5.51 6.91 -9.78
N PHE A 213 6.33 7.94 -9.95
CA PHE A 213 6.21 8.92 -11.03
C PHE A 213 6.41 8.28 -12.40
N TRP A 214 7.34 7.34 -12.54
CA TRP A 214 7.52 6.60 -13.78
C TRP A 214 6.28 5.76 -14.14
N ARG A 215 5.61 5.16 -13.16
CA ARG A 215 4.34 4.44 -13.38
C ARG A 215 3.25 5.40 -13.85
N ILE A 216 3.22 6.63 -13.33
CA ILE A 216 2.30 7.69 -13.75
C ILE A 216 2.63 8.14 -15.19
N ALA A 217 3.90 8.39 -15.51
CA ALA A 217 4.38 8.76 -16.84
C ALA A 217 4.00 7.76 -17.93
N LYS A 218 3.86 6.49 -17.56
CA LYS A 218 3.45 5.42 -18.48
C LYS A 218 1.97 5.41 -18.84
N THR A 219 1.15 6.25 -18.23
CA THR A 219 -0.28 6.36 -18.58
C THR A 219 -0.48 7.03 -19.93
N GLU A 220 -1.56 6.68 -20.65
CA GLU A 220 -1.83 7.22 -21.99
C GLU A 220 -2.02 8.75 -22.03
N ALA A 221 -2.49 9.33 -20.91
CA ALA A 221 -2.61 10.78 -20.76
C ALA A 221 -1.23 11.47 -20.86
N ILE A 222 -0.24 10.97 -20.11
CA ILE A 222 1.11 11.54 -20.10
C ILE A 222 1.91 11.12 -21.34
N ARG A 223 1.72 9.92 -21.88
CA ARG A 223 2.34 9.52 -23.15
C ARG A 223 1.99 10.46 -24.29
N SER A 224 0.76 10.95 -24.32
CA SER A 224 0.31 11.90 -25.35
C SER A 224 1.02 13.26 -25.22
N MET A 225 1.27 13.71 -23.98
CA MET A 225 2.02 14.94 -23.69
C MET A 225 3.51 14.77 -24.01
N ALA A 226 4.14 13.69 -23.51
CA ALA A 226 5.54 13.40 -23.70
C ALA A 226 5.91 12.95 -25.13
N ALA A 227 4.93 12.66 -25.99
CA ALA A 227 5.19 12.43 -27.42
C ALA A 227 5.67 13.69 -28.15
N GLN A 228 5.43 14.88 -27.57
CA GLN A 228 6.00 16.14 -28.04
C GLN A 228 7.46 16.34 -27.57
N GLU A 229 7.88 15.60 -26.55
CA GLU A 229 9.22 15.62 -25.98
C GLU A 229 10.05 14.43 -26.49
N GLU A 230 11.37 14.50 -26.36
CA GLU A 230 12.22 13.39 -26.81
C GLU A 230 12.07 12.18 -25.87
N LYS A 231 11.86 10.97 -26.41
CA LYS A 231 11.82 9.71 -25.62
C LYS A 231 13.00 9.53 -24.64
N LYS A 232 14.13 10.19 -24.89
CA LYS A 232 15.31 10.19 -24.02
C LYS A 232 15.06 10.92 -22.69
N ASP A 233 14.16 11.89 -22.66
CA ASP A 233 13.88 12.70 -21.48
C ASP A 233 13.11 11.91 -20.42
N LEU A 234 12.25 10.97 -20.85
CA LEU A 234 11.58 10.02 -19.95
C LEU A 234 12.54 8.97 -19.33
N LEU A 235 13.74 8.82 -19.87
CA LEU A 235 14.77 7.92 -19.32
C LEU A 235 15.65 8.63 -18.28
N ASN A 236 15.58 9.96 -18.19
CA ASN A 236 16.22 10.73 -17.13
C ASN A 236 15.22 10.91 -15.96
N PRO A 237 15.51 10.41 -14.75
CA PRO A 237 14.60 10.52 -13.61
C PRO A 237 14.17 11.95 -13.29
N GLN A 238 15.09 12.92 -13.34
CA GLN A 238 14.80 14.32 -12.99
C GLN A 238 13.84 14.97 -13.99
N LYS A 239 14.10 14.79 -15.29
CA LYS A 239 13.21 15.27 -16.35
C LYS A 239 11.85 14.57 -16.29
N MET A 240 11.84 13.26 -16.05
CA MET A 240 10.59 12.50 -15.91
C MET A 240 9.75 13.04 -14.74
N VAL A 241 10.37 13.37 -13.61
CA VAL A 241 9.68 14.00 -12.47
C VAL A 241 9.11 15.36 -12.84
N GLU A 242 9.89 16.20 -13.53
CA GLU A 242 9.47 17.51 -14.02
C GLU A 242 8.26 17.41 -14.97
N ILE A 243 8.29 16.49 -15.93
CA ILE A 243 7.22 16.26 -16.90
C ILE A 243 5.93 15.85 -16.19
N VAL A 244 6.00 14.88 -15.29
CA VAL A 244 4.83 14.38 -14.55
C VAL A 244 4.28 15.46 -13.61
N ARG A 245 5.16 16.22 -12.93
CA ARG A 245 4.75 17.33 -12.08
C ARG A 245 4.07 18.44 -12.89
N THR A 246 4.60 18.77 -14.07
CA THR A 246 4.00 19.73 -14.99
C THR A 246 2.61 19.27 -15.42
N TRP A 247 2.46 17.99 -15.79
CA TRP A 247 1.17 17.40 -16.11
C TRP A 247 0.14 17.52 -14.97
N PHE A 248 0.56 17.31 -13.71
CA PHE A 248 -0.30 17.54 -12.54
C PHE A 248 -0.67 19.02 -12.33
N ASN A 249 0.20 19.95 -12.71
CA ASN A 249 -0.05 21.40 -12.60
C ASN A 249 -0.95 21.94 -13.73
N GLU A 250 -1.07 21.20 -14.84
CA GLU A 250 -1.98 21.50 -15.96
C GLU A 250 -3.34 20.81 -15.82
N SER A 251 -3.41 19.72 -15.05
CA SER A 251 -4.63 18.95 -14.79
C SER A 251 -5.20 19.26 -13.41
N GLU A 252 -6.52 19.20 -13.23
CA GLU A 252 -7.18 19.47 -11.94
C GLU A 252 -8.08 18.32 -11.49
N ASN A 253 -8.63 18.43 -10.28
CA ASN A 253 -9.55 17.44 -9.69
C ASN A 253 -8.93 16.05 -9.54
N TRP A 254 -7.62 15.99 -9.28
CA TRP A 254 -6.89 14.76 -8.97
C TRP A 254 -6.64 14.62 -7.46
N LEU A 255 -6.37 13.38 -7.03
CA LEU A 255 -5.85 13.06 -5.71
C LEU A 255 -4.50 12.35 -5.83
N LEU A 256 -3.46 12.89 -5.19
CA LEU A 256 -2.13 12.28 -5.11
C LEU A 256 -1.82 11.90 -3.65
N VAL A 257 -1.46 10.63 -3.43
CA VAL A 257 -1.14 10.07 -2.12
C VAL A 257 0.35 9.71 -2.04
N PHE A 258 1.06 10.36 -1.13
CA PHE A 258 2.43 10.04 -0.73
C PHE A 258 2.41 9.20 0.55
N ASP A 259 2.58 7.88 0.42
CA ASP A 259 2.50 6.95 1.54
C ASP A 259 3.88 6.64 2.14
N GLY A 260 4.10 7.12 3.37
CA GLY A 260 5.29 6.80 4.17
C GLY A 260 6.40 7.85 4.09
N ILE A 261 6.08 9.13 3.94
CA ILE A 261 7.08 10.20 3.91
C ILE A 261 7.88 10.29 5.21
N ARG A 262 9.15 10.69 5.08
CA ARG A 262 10.07 10.99 6.17
C ARG A 262 10.46 12.45 6.13
N PHE A 263 10.57 13.10 7.27
CA PHE A 263 11.00 14.49 7.37
C PHE A 263 12.54 14.57 7.33
N GLY A 264 13.06 15.69 6.84
CA GLY A 264 14.50 15.92 6.68
C GLY A 264 15.09 15.42 5.35
N ASP A 265 14.28 14.75 4.53
CA ASP A 265 14.58 14.51 3.12
C ASP A 265 13.81 15.53 2.26
N ASP A 266 14.48 16.60 1.85
CA ASP A 266 13.90 17.65 1.01
C ASP A 266 13.64 17.16 -0.43
N ALA A 267 14.08 15.95 -0.81
CA ALA A 267 13.85 15.43 -2.16
C ALA A 267 12.37 15.26 -2.48
N VAL A 268 11.49 15.04 -1.48
CA VAL A 268 10.05 14.97 -1.69
C VAL A 268 9.48 16.25 -2.31
N LEU A 269 10.11 17.41 -2.08
CA LEU A 269 9.64 18.70 -2.56
C LEU A 269 9.64 18.80 -4.09
N ASP A 270 10.56 18.10 -4.75
CA ASP A 270 10.65 18.05 -6.21
C ASP A 270 9.45 17.32 -6.84
N PHE A 271 8.73 16.52 -6.05
CA PHE A 271 7.59 15.72 -6.49
C PHE A 271 6.25 16.38 -6.18
N ILE A 272 6.19 17.49 -5.43
CA ILE A 272 4.91 18.06 -4.99
C ILE A 272 4.35 18.99 -6.09
N PRO A 273 3.25 18.64 -6.76
CA PRO A 273 2.53 19.57 -7.62
C PRO A 273 1.74 20.58 -6.79
N ASP A 274 1.48 21.74 -7.38
CA ASP A 274 0.62 22.78 -6.81
C ASP A 274 -0.43 23.20 -7.84
N ARG A 275 -1.64 22.71 -7.60
CA ARG A 275 -2.82 22.93 -8.44
C ARG A 275 -4.06 23.17 -7.58
N PRO A 276 -4.82 24.25 -7.85
CA PRO A 276 -6.16 24.44 -7.32
C PRO A 276 -7.11 23.29 -7.67
N ASN A 277 -8.12 23.06 -6.82
CA ASN A 277 -9.10 21.99 -6.98
C ASN A 277 -8.49 20.57 -7.02
N SER A 278 -7.28 20.39 -6.53
CA SER A 278 -6.66 19.08 -6.38
C SER A 278 -6.32 18.81 -4.91
N SER A 279 -6.05 17.55 -4.60
CA SER A 279 -5.89 17.08 -3.23
C SER A 279 -4.59 16.28 -3.04
N LEU A 280 -3.94 16.47 -1.90
CA LEU A 280 -2.77 15.72 -1.48
C LEU A 280 -3.01 15.01 -0.15
N ILE A 281 -2.62 13.74 -0.07
CA ILE A 281 -2.54 13.02 1.22
C ILE A 281 -1.10 12.59 1.43
N TYR A 282 -0.55 12.96 2.57
CA TYR A 282 0.73 12.44 3.06
C TYR A 282 0.47 11.50 4.23
N THR A 283 1.20 10.39 4.31
CA THR A 283 1.24 9.57 5.53
C THR A 283 2.65 9.56 6.11
N SER A 284 2.79 9.74 7.43
CA SER A 284 4.09 9.66 8.10
C SER A 284 4.02 9.04 9.49
N THR A 285 5.07 8.31 9.87
CA THR A 285 5.26 7.83 11.26
C THR A 285 5.95 8.85 12.14
N GLU A 286 6.56 9.86 11.54
CA GLU A 286 7.35 10.87 12.23
C GLU A 286 6.44 11.97 12.76
N ARG A 287 6.86 12.63 13.84
CA ARG A 287 6.11 13.75 14.40
C ARG A 287 6.48 15.01 13.66
N ALA A 288 5.47 15.65 13.08
CA ALA A 288 5.57 16.96 12.47
C ALA A 288 5.49 18.02 13.58
N GLU A 289 6.64 18.58 13.95
CA GLU A 289 6.69 19.84 14.71
C GLU A 289 6.46 21.01 13.74
N PRO A 290 5.80 22.11 14.16
CA PRO A 290 5.61 23.28 13.31
C PRO A 290 6.96 23.78 12.75
N GLY A 291 7.07 23.86 11.41
CA GLY A 291 8.29 24.27 10.70
C GLY A 291 9.31 23.15 10.44
N ALA A 292 9.07 21.92 10.89
CA ALA A 292 9.98 20.78 10.66
C ALA A 292 9.81 20.10 9.28
N TYR A 293 8.84 20.54 8.48
CA TYR A 293 8.55 19.99 7.16
C TYR A 293 8.12 21.10 6.20
N ARG A 294 8.46 20.96 4.91
CA ARG A 294 8.25 21.95 3.85
C ARG A 294 7.21 21.52 2.82
N LEU A 295 6.17 20.81 3.25
CA LEU A 295 5.19 20.15 2.36
C LEU A 295 4.05 21.09 1.89
N ASP A 296 4.30 22.38 1.74
CA ASP A 296 3.28 23.37 1.37
C ASP A 296 2.10 23.48 2.36
N ASN A 297 2.45 23.51 3.65
CA ASN A 297 1.53 23.77 4.77
C ASN A 297 0.25 22.88 4.82
N PRO A 298 0.38 21.54 4.85
CA PRO A 298 -0.74 20.64 4.99
C PRO A 298 -1.46 20.81 6.32
N SER A 299 -2.77 20.54 6.31
CA SER A 299 -3.51 20.32 7.56
C SER A 299 -3.05 19.03 8.20
N VAL A 300 -2.69 19.09 9.47
CA VAL A 300 -2.11 17.96 10.19
C VAL A 300 -3.22 17.18 10.91
N MET A 301 -3.35 15.89 10.57
CA MET A 301 -4.24 14.95 11.24
C MET A 301 -3.43 13.94 12.05
N LYS A 302 -3.61 13.96 13.38
CA LYS A 302 -2.98 12.99 14.29
C LYS A 302 -3.87 11.75 14.43
N LEU A 303 -3.38 10.62 13.97
CA LEU A 303 -4.06 9.33 14.09
C LEU A 303 -3.67 8.66 15.41
N GLY A 304 -4.65 8.55 16.32
CA GLY A 304 -4.48 7.93 17.62
C GLY A 304 -4.57 6.40 17.61
N LEU A 305 -4.63 5.81 18.80
CA LEU A 305 -4.97 4.39 18.97
C LEU A 305 -6.44 4.13 18.62
N LEU A 306 -6.80 2.89 18.28
CA LEU A 306 -8.22 2.56 18.11
C LEU A 306 -8.97 2.68 19.44
N PRO A 307 -10.25 3.09 19.43
CA PRO A 307 -11.11 2.91 20.59
C PRO A 307 -11.13 1.44 21.02
N VAL A 308 -11.30 1.19 22.33
CA VAL A 308 -11.20 -0.18 22.88
C VAL A 308 -12.23 -1.10 22.22
N GLN A 309 -13.46 -0.62 22.03
CA GLN A 309 -14.56 -1.37 21.42
C GLN A 309 -14.25 -1.75 19.97
N ASP A 310 -13.82 -0.78 19.15
CA ASP A 310 -13.44 -1.03 17.76
C ASP A 310 -12.25 -1.98 17.63
N ALA A 311 -11.28 -1.89 18.54
CA ALA A 311 -10.15 -2.82 18.60
C ALA A 311 -10.61 -4.25 18.93
N GLN A 312 -11.56 -4.41 19.87
CA GLN A 312 -12.16 -5.71 20.21
C GLN A 312 -12.89 -6.30 19.01
N GLU A 313 -13.74 -5.51 18.35
CA GLU A 313 -14.48 -5.95 17.18
C GLU A 313 -13.54 -6.35 16.05
N LEU A 314 -12.54 -5.51 15.75
CA LEU A 314 -11.53 -5.80 14.73
C LEU A 314 -10.87 -7.17 14.98
N LEU A 315 -10.43 -7.43 16.22
CA LEU A 315 -9.83 -8.71 16.58
C LEU A 315 -10.80 -9.88 16.35
N LEU A 316 -12.03 -9.76 16.83
CA LEU A 316 -13.02 -10.84 16.78
C LEU A 316 -13.45 -11.16 15.34
N GLU A 317 -13.66 -10.14 14.51
CA GLU A 317 -13.97 -10.30 13.09
C GLU A 317 -12.81 -10.95 12.32
N GLU A 318 -11.58 -10.51 12.57
CA GLU A 318 -10.40 -11.09 11.92
C GLU A 318 -10.14 -12.54 12.34
N MET A 319 -10.55 -12.93 13.55
CA MET A 319 -10.57 -14.32 14.00
C MET A 319 -11.72 -15.15 13.36
N GLY A 320 -12.55 -14.55 12.52
CA GLY A 320 -13.70 -15.20 11.90
C GLY A 320 -14.87 -15.43 12.86
N LYS A 321 -14.95 -14.70 13.97
CA LYS A 321 -16.10 -14.75 14.86
C LYS A 321 -17.22 -13.85 14.35
N ASN A 322 -18.44 -14.37 14.42
CA ASN A 322 -19.64 -13.65 14.00
C ASN A 322 -20.36 -13.04 15.21
N GLN A 323 -21.08 -11.94 14.97
CA GLN A 323 -21.98 -11.36 15.96
C GLN A 323 -23.23 -12.23 16.15
N PRO A 324 -23.88 -12.19 17.34
CA PRO A 324 -23.46 -11.47 18.54
C PRO A 324 -22.29 -12.18 19.26
N TYR A 325 -21.36 -11.40 19.81
CA TYR A 325 -20.23 -11.93 20.57
C TYR A 325 -20.65 -12.33 21.99
N THR A 326 -20.03 -13.38 22.51
CA THR A 326 -20.23 -13.78 23.91
C THR A 326 -19.55 -12.80 24.86
N THR A 327 -20.06 -12.66 26.09
CA THR A 327 -19.43 -11.82 27.12
C THR A 327 -17.99 -12.22 27.43
N ASP A 328 -17.69 -13.52 27.38
CA ASP A 328 -16.33 -14.04 27.59
C ASP A 328 -15.40 -13.66 26.44
N ASP A 329 -15.88 -13.71 25.19
CA ASP A 329 -15.12 -13.27 24.03
C ASP A 329 -14.79 -11.78 24.07
N LEU A 330 -15.80 -10.94 24.36
CA LEU A 330 -15.61 -9.50 24.50
C LEU A 330 -14.58 -9.18 25.59
N ARG A 331 -14.70 -9.82 26.76
CA ARG A 331 -13.77 -9.63 27.88
C ARG A 331 -12.35 -10.02 27.50
N ARG A 332 -12.14 -11.21 26.92
CA ARG A 332 -10.80 -11.68 26.53
C ARG A 332 -10.20 -10.86 25.40
N ALA A 333 -11.01 -10.47 24.42
CA ALA A 333 -10.59 -9.58 23.36
C ALA A 333 -10.14 -8.24 23.94
N GLN A 334 -10.89 -7.69 24.91
CA GLN A 334 -10.52 -6.43 25.58
C GLN A 334 -9.13 -6.52 26.20
N ASP A 335 -8.91 -7.56 26.99
CA ASP A 335 -7.64 -7.78 27.68
C ASP A 335 -6.51 -7.88 26.66
N LEU A 336 -6.70 -8.64 25.57
CA LEU A 336 -5.67 -8.83 24.55
C LEU A 336 -5.35 -7.54 23.79
N VAL A 337 -6.36 -6.79 23.35
CA VAL A 337 -6.14 -5.57 22.56
C VAL A 337 -5.53 -4.44 23.39
N GLN A 338 -5.85 -4.37 24.68
CA GLN A 338 -5.17 -3.46 25.61
C GLN A 338 -3.69 -3.81 25.74
N LEU A 339 -3.37 -5.11 25.88
CA LEU A 339 -2.02 -5.61 25.94
C LEU A 339 -1.24 -5.32 24.64
N MET A 340 -1.91 -5.28 23.49
CA MET A 340 -1.34 -4.91 22.18
C MET A 340 -1.29 -3.40 21.90
N GLY A 341 -1.65 -2.57 22.87
CA GLY A 341 -1.66 -1.11 22.71
C GLY A 341 -2.71 -0.62 21.72
N ARG A 342 -3.75 -1.41 21.42
CA ARG A 342 -4.84 -1.07 20.49
C ARG A 342 -4.36 -0.63 19.10
N LEU A 343 -3.26 -1.22 18.65
CA LEU A 343 -2.68 -0.99 17.33
C LEU A 343 -3.29 -1.97 16.32
N PRO A 344 -3.95 -1.50 15.24
CA PRO A 344 -4.50 -2.36 14.20
C PRO A 344 -3.51 -3.41 13.68
N LEU A 345 -2.24 -3.01 13.46
CA LEU A 345 -1.22 -3.94 12.97
C LEU A 345 -0.96 -5.10 13.94
N MET A 346 -0.93 -4.83 15.24
CA MET A 346 -0.69 -5.87 16.26
C MET A 346 -1.89 -6.81 16.38
N ILE A 347 -3.09 -6.24 16.31
CA ILE A 347 -4.36 -6.98 16.32
C ILE A 347 -4.42 -7.94 15.12
N HIS A 348 -4.12 -7.43 13.93
CA HIS A 348 -4.08 -8.22 12.70
C HIS A 348 -3.08 -9.37 12.76
N ALA A 349 -1.84 -9.09 13.21
CA ALA A 349 -0.82 -10.12 13.35
C ALA A 349 -1.24 -11.23 14.33
N ALA A 350 -1.86 -10.85 15.45
CA ALA A 350 -2.35 -11.81 16.42
C ALA A 350 -3.52 -12.66 15.90
N ALA A 351 -4.48 -12.03 15.20
CA ALA A 351 -5.59 -12.76 14.57
C ALA A 351 -5.07 -13.76 13.53
N LEU A 352 -4.14 -13.34 12.66
CA LEU A 352 -3.50 -14.23 11.70
C LEU A 352 -2.79 -15.41 12.38
N GLN A 353 -2.05 -15.15 13.46
CA GLN A 353 -1.36 -16.20 14.19
C GLN A 353 -2.34 -17.19 14.84
N MET A 354 -3.40 -16.69 15.48
CA MET A 354 -4.44 -17.53 16.07
C MET A 354 -5.16 -18.37 15.00
N ASN A 355 -5.45 -17.79 13.84
CA ASN A 355 -6.07 -18.51 12.73
C ASN A 355 -5.15 -19.59 12.15
N ALA A 356 -3.87 -19.27 11.94
CA ALA A 356 -2.88 -20.20 11.39
C ALA A 356 -2.61 -21.39 12.34
N THR A 357 -2.59 -21.14 13.65
CA THR A 357 -2.34 -22.17 14.68
C THR A 357 -3.61 -22.84 15.20
N ARG A 358 -4.79 -22.34 14.81
CA ARG A 358 -6.09 -22.68 15.40
C ARG A 358 -6.09 -22.55 16.92
N GLU A 359 -5.30 -21.61 17.45
CA GLU A 359 -5.18 -21.37 18.88
C GLU A 359 -6.39 -20.58 19.40
N PRO A 360 -7.11 -21.09 20.42
CA PRO A 360 -8.23 -20.35 21.01
C PRO A 360 -7.77 -19.04 21.67
N LEU A 361 -8.59 -17.99 21.58
CA LEU A 361 -8.33 -16.67 22.19
C LEU A 361 -7.90 -16.75 23.66
N ALA A 362 -8.54 -17.63 24.44
CA ALA A 362 -8.21 -17.82 25.85
C ALA A 362 -6.78 -18.33 26.07
N LYS A 363 -6.31 -19.25 25.21
CA LYS A 363 -4.97 -19.82 25.29
C LYS A 363 -3.93 -18.81 24.81
N TYR A 364 -4.20 -18.12 23.70
CA TYR A 364 -3.34 -17.06 23.17
C TYR A 364 -3.18 -15.90 24.17
N LEU A 365 -4.26 -15.45 24.80
CA LEU A 365 -4.19 -14.40 25.82
C LEU A 365 -3.30 -14.80 27.01
N LYS A 366 -3.37 -16.07 27.43
CA LYS A 366 -2.51 -16.58 28.50
C LYS A 366 -1.04 -16.55 28.10
N SER A 367 -0.69 -17.11 26.94
CA SER A 367 0.70 -17.10 26.45
C SER A 367 1.23 -15.68 26.21
N PHE A 368 0.38 -14.77 25.73
CA PHE A 368 0.75 -13.36 25.52
C PHE A 368 1.04 -12.61 26.83
N ARG A 369 0.40 -12.98 27.94
CA ARG A 369 0.69 -12.44 29.28
C ARG A 369 1.99 -12.97 29.85
N ASP A 370 2.25 -14.25 29.63
CA ASP A 370 3.41 -14.96 30.20
C ASP A 370 4.72 -14.65 29.45
N THR A 371 4.65 -14.06 28.26
CA THR A 371 5.82 -13.68 27.47
C THR A 371 6.39 -12.35 27.97
N PRO A 372 7.66 -12.29 28.44
CA PRO A 372 8.28 -11.05 28.89
C PRO A 372 8.38 -10.05 27.73
N ARG A 373 7.86 -8.85 27.93
CA ARG A 373 7.96 -7.77 26.94
C ARG A 373 9.32 -7.09 27.04
N PRO A 374 9.97 -6.72 25.94
CA PRO A 374 11.03 -5.72 25.99
C PRO A 374 10.39 -4.39 26.41
N THR A 375 10.52 -4.02 27.68
CA THR A 375 9.87 -2.87 28.35
C THR A 375 10.44 -1.51 27.96
N LYS A 376 10.90 -1.29 26.73
CA LYS A 376 11.43 0.02 26.31
C LYS A 376 10.96 0.36 24.91
N GLN A 377 9.78 0.97 24.79
CA GLN A 377 9.48 1.97 23.75
C GLN A 377 8.10 2.65 23.86
N PHE A 378 7.21 2.24 24.77
CA PHE A 378 5.85 2.81 24.85
C PHE A 378 5.52 3.62 26.13
N GLU A 379 6.45 3.76 27.08
CA GLU A 379 6.25 4.50 28.33
C GLU A 379 7.28 5.63 28.52
N THR A 380 7.24 6.68 27.70
CA THR A 380 7.94 7.94 28.04
C THR A 380 7.13 9.22 27.80
N ASN A 381 5.84 9.13 27.47
CA ASN A 381 5.04 10.35 27.20
C ASN A 381 3.82 10.55 28.10
N SER A 382 3.72 9.85 29.23
CA SER A 382 2.61 10.03 30.20
C SER A 382 3.02 10.65 31.54
N LYS A 383 4.23 11.20 31.67
CA LYS A 383 4.73 11.74 32.96
C LYS A 383 5.25 13.18 32.94
N ASN A 384 5.16 13.92 31.83
CA ASN A 384 5.60 15.33 31.77
C ASN A 384 4.45 16.34 31.64
N GLU A 385 3.29 16.08 32.27
CA GLU A 385 2.19 17.07 32.32
C GLU A 385 1.67 17.36 33.74
N ALA A 386 2.39 16.93 34.78
CA ALA A 386 2.04 17.28 36.15
C ALA A 386 3.31 17.59 36.94
N THR A 387 3.85 18.80 36.79
CA THR A 387 4.47 19.63 37.86
C THR A 387 5.27 20.79 37.27
N SER A 388 4.69 21.99 37.28
CA SER A 388 5.38 23.22 37.72
C SER A 388 4.34 24.31 37.99
N PRO A 389 4.23 24.78 39.24
CA PRO A 389 3.56 26.03 39.57
C PRO A 389 4.54 27.21 39.52
N HIS A 390 3.96 28.38 39.23
CA HIS A 390 4.50 29.75 39.29
C HIS A 390 5.24 30.28 38.07
#